data_AF-A0A6V7IS36-F1
#
_entry.id   AF-A0A6V7IS36-F1
#
_cell.length_a   1.000
_cell.length_b   1.000
_cell.length_c   1.000
_cell.angle_alpha   90.00
_cell.angle_beta   90.00
_cell.angle_gamma   90.00
#
_symmetry.space_group_name_H-M   'P 1'
#
loop_
_entity.id
_entity.type
_entity.pdbx_description
1 polymer ?
#
loop_
_entity_poly.entity_id
_entity_poly.type
_entity_poly.pdbx_seq_one_letter_code
_entity_poly.pdbx_strand_id
1 'polypeptide(L)' 'QPFNFLTDKVVEMTCQCLMAQAEDAERTMLDDDTSQRLIIEEFGRCLKEIIESAYKAESTS' A
#
# COMPACT_ATOMS: atom_id res chain seq x y z
N GLN A 1 21.33 -0.90 14.21
CA GLN A 1 20.82 -1.85 13.19
C GLN A 1 20.07 -1.04 12.15
N PRO A 2 20.10 -1.38 10.85
CA PRO A 2 19.13 -0.80 9.94
C PRO A 2 17.75 -1.21 10.45
N PHE A 3 16.89 -0.25 10.78
CA PHE A 3 15.50 -0.53 11.12
C PHE A 3 14.87 -1.17 9.88
N ASN A 4 14.54 -2.46 9.96
CA ASN A 4 13.83 -3.12 8.88
C ASN A 4 12.36 -2.68 8.94
N PHE A 5 12.06 -1.53 8.34
CA PHE A 5 10.69 -0.99 8.27
C PHE A 5 9.77 -1.84 7.39
N LEU A 6 10.36 -2.68 6.52
CA LEU A 6 9.64 -3.69 5.75
C LEU A 6 9.55 -4.98 6.57
N THR A 7 8.58 -5.00 7.49
CA THR A 7 8.23 -6.22 8.25
C THR A 7 7.19 -7.04 7.50
N ASP A 8 7.08 -8.33 7.80
CA ASP A 8 6.03 -9.20 7.23
C ASP A 8 4.63 -8.60 7.45
N LYS A 9 4.41 -7.97 8.60
CA LYS A 9 3.15 -7.27 8.90
C LYS A 9 2.88 -6.09 7.97
N VAL A 10 3.91 -5.31 7.63
CA VAL A 10 3.77 -4.18 6.69
C VAL A 10 3.46 -4.69 5.29
N VAL A 11 4.10 -5.79 4.87
CA VAL A 11 3.81 -6.45 3.60
C VAL A 11 2.37 -6.97 3.58
N GLU A 12 1.93 -7.66 4.63
CA GLU A 12 0.58 -8.21 4.75
C GLU A 12 -0.49 -7.10 4.66
N MET A 13 -0.33 -6.01 5.42
CA MET A 13 -1.27 -4.90 5.38
C MET A 13 -1.30 -4.24 3.99
N THR A 14 -0.15 -4.12 3.33
CA THR A 14 -0.08 -3.60 1.96
C THR A 14 -0.86 -4.50 1.00
N CYS A 15 -0.68 -5.82 1.08
CA CYS A 15 -1.44 -6.77 0.25
C CYS A 15 -2.94 -6.69 0.53
N GLN A 16 -3.36 -6.55 1.79
CA GLN A 16 -4.78 -6.37 2.16
C GLN A 16 -5.39 -5.12 1.53
N CYS A 17 -4.67 -4.00 1.53
CA CYS A 17 -5.11 -2.77 0.87
C CYS A 17 -5.32 -2.97 -0.64
N LEU A 18 -4.40 -3.67 -1.32
CA LEU A 18 -4.52 -3.96 -2.75
C LEU A 18 -5.69 -4.88 -3.07
N MET A 19 -5.90 -5.92 -2.26
CA MET A 19 -7.04 -6.83 -2.43
C MET A 19 -8.37 -6.09 -2.24
N ALA A 20 -8.48 -5.26 -1.19
CA ALA A 20 -9.68 -4.46 -0.96
C ALA A 20 -9.98 -3.53 -2.15
N GLN A 21 -8.96 -2.89 -2.72
CA GLN A 21 -9.13 -2.02 -3.89
C GLN A 21 -9.55 -2.82 -5.15
N ALA A 22 -9.04 -4.03 -5.33
CA ALA A 22 -9.43 -4.92 -6.43
C ALA A 22 -10.87 -5.42 -6.27
N GLU A 23 -11.26 -5.86 -5.07
CA GLU A 23 -12.63 -6.28 -4.75
C GLU A 23 -13.65 -5.15 -4.97
N ASP A 24 -13.30 -3.92 -4.59
CA ASP A 24 -14.14 -2.75 -4.83
C ASP A 24 -14.28 -2.42 -6.32
N ALA A 25 -13.19 -2.56 -7.10
CA ALA A 25 -13.22 -2.36 -8.55
C ALA A 25 -14.12 -3.40 -9.24
N GLU A 26 -14.04 -4.67 -8.82
CA GLU A 26 -14.91 -5.74 -9.31
C GLU A 26 -16.38 -5.49 -8.93
N ARG A 27 -16.65 -5.13 -7.67
CA ARG A 27 -18.00 -4.82 -7.17
C ARG A 27 -18.64 -3.65 -7.91
N THR A 28 -17.84 -2.69 -8.35
CA THR A 28 -18.31 -1.50 -9.09
C THR A 28 -18.29 -1.69 -10.61
N MET A 29 -17.91 -2.88 -11.10
CA MET A 29 -17.84 -3.24 -12.51
C MET A 29 -17.01 -2.25 -13.34
N LEU A 30 -15.89 -1.80 -12.79
CA LEU A 30 -14.93 -0.98 -13.53
C LEU A 30 -14.30 -1.80 -14.65
N ASP A 31 -13.91 -1.12 -15.73
CA ASP A 31 -13.12 -1.76 -16.77
C ASP A 31 -11.69 -2.09 -16.27
N ASP A 32 -11.01 -2.96 -17.01
CA ASP A 32 -9.69 -3.46 -16.62
C ASP A 32 -8.64 -2.34 -16.48
N ASP A 33 -8.67 -1.33 -17.38
CA ASP A 33 -7.68 -0.23 -17.36
C ASP A 33 -7.88 0.65 -16.12
N THR A 34 -9.14 1.02 -15.84
CA THR A 34 -9.48 1.75 -14.62
C THR A 34 -9.13 0.96 -13.36
N SER A 35 -9.45 -0.34 -13.33
CA SER A 35 -9.17 -1.21 -12.18
C SER A 35 -7.68 -1.32 -11.90
N GLN A 36 -6.87 -1.58 -12.93
CA GLN A 36 -5.41 -1.66 -12.82
C GLN A 36 -4.80 -0.34 -12.35
N ARG A 37 -5.28 0.79 -12.89
CA ARG A 37 -4.81 2.12 -12.47
C ARG A 37 -5.08 2.34 -10.98
N LEU A 38 -6.28 2.03 -10.49
CA LEU A 38 -6.63 2.21 -9.08
C LEU A 38 -5.78 1.33 -8.15
N ILE A 39 -5.51 0.07 -8.53
CA ILE A 39 -4.63 -0.83 -7.75
C ILE A 39 -3.20 -0.29 -7.69
N ILE A 40 -2.67 0.27 -8.78
CA ILE A 40 -1.34 0.88 -8.81
C ILE A 40 -1.29 2.15 -7.96
N GLU A 41 -2.34 2.98 -8.02
CA GLU A 41 -2.46 4.19 -7.20
C GLU A 41 -2.52 3.84 -5.70
N GLU A 42 -3.28 2.80 -5.33
CA GLU A 42 -3.33 2.24 -3.98
C GLU A 42 -1.96 1.77 -3.51
N PHE A 43 -1.24 1.00 -4.34
CA PHE A 43 0.11 0.54 -4.02
C PHE A 43 1.08 1.72 -3.79
N GLY A 44 1.03 2.72 -4.66
CA GLY A 44 1.82 3.94 -4.53
C GLY A 44 1.53 4.69 -3.21
N ARG A 45 0.26 4.73 -2.78
CA ARG A 45 -0.12 5.30 -1.48
C ARG A 45 0.48 4.51 -0.32
N CYS A 46 0.34 3.18 -0.29
CA CYS A 46 0.93 2.34 0.76
C CYS A 46 2.45 2.56 0.86
N LEU A 47 3.16 2.58 -0.27
CA LEU A 47 4.61 2.82 -0.27
C LEU A 47 4.97 4.19 0.31
N LYS A 48 4.22 5.24 -0.04
CA LYS A 48 4.42 6.58 0.52
C LYS A 48 4.25 6.59 2.03
N GLU A 49 3.21 5.95 2.56
CA GLU A 49 2.96 5.85 4.01
C GLU A 49 4.08 5.10 4.74
N ILE A 50 4.61 4.02 4.13
CA ILE A 50 5.74 3.26 4.67
C ILE A 50 6.98 4.16 4.75
N ILE A 51 7.29 4.89 3.67
CA ILE A 51 8.44 5.81 3.61
C ILE A 51 8.30 6.94 4.63
N GLU A 52 7.14 7.58 4.70
CA GLU A 52 6.88 8.65 5.68
C GLU A 52 6.98 8.15 7.12
N SER A 53 6.52 6.92 7.39
CA SER A 53 6.62 6.30 8.72
C SER A 53 8.07 6.00 9.09
N ALA A 54 8.88 5.55 8.12
CA ALA A 54 10.31 5.33 8.32
C ALA A 54 11.04 6.63 8.66
N TYR A 55 10.81 7.71 7.90
CA TYR A 55 11.40 9.03 8.18
C TYR A 55 10.96 9.61 9.53
N LYS A 56 9.69 9.45 9.90
CA LYS A 56 9.20 9.89 11.21
C LYS A 56 9.91 9.16 12.34
N ALA A 57 10.07 7.84 12.23
CA ALA A 57 10.78 7.04 13.23
C ALA A 57 12.23 7.49 13.39
N GLU A 58 12.93 7.82 12.29
CA GLU A 58 14.28 8.39 12.32
C GLU A 58 14.34 9.76 13.00
N SER A 59 13.33 10.62 12.80
CA SER A 59 13.30 11.98 13.38
C SER A 59 12.99 12.05 14.88
N THR A 60 12.38 10.99 15.44
CA THR A 60 12.12 10.85 16.89
C THR A 60 13.14 9.95 17.62
N SER A 61 14.18 9.49 16.93
CA SER A 61 15.25 8.64 17.48
C SER A 61 16.43 9.45 18.03
#